data_AF-A0A7S1LXS0-F1
#
_entry.id   AF-A0A7S1LXS0-F1
#
_cell.length_a   1.000
_cell.length_b   1.000
_cell.length_c   1.000
_cell.angle_alpha   90.00
_cell.angle_beta   90.00
_cell.angle_gamma   90.00
#
_symmetry.space_group_name_H-M   'P 1'
#
loop_
_entity.id
_entity.type
_entity.pdbx_description
1 polymer ?
#
loop_
_entity_poly.entity_id
_entity_poly.type
_entity_poly.pdbx_seq_one_letter_code
_entity_poly.pdbx_strand_id
1 'polypeptide(L)'
;MVALEESDVTEAARKAVLAVEEANRAVNDDPSASQSARRLVSRALQESRAVLAVAMSSPKKRQSFAEFTTMLGEEVKEAAGESMQEGIEYAERSLRRAKSIIEDHFQVDEAFRMLGPLRQDPNLARDVHDWFNLVALLPVVVLNLMNWQCDSALVSGVLRQEHSMTKLWTGQAFMTFWWTTFAYFIVDLLFVLILPRCVKSPGVIVKHHVATLGYICVPLLRPECGWLMGACMIVEVNTWFIIARRAFNRKGEKPFTTGVPLWTSIRLATVSTCFYITWFVIRLGVYPWLLIVITVNWYNESVRVGTPLNILVVTPVMQCIFIFLNVKWTIDLLRSKLKGRGPSKGL
;
A
#
# COMPACT_ATOMS: atom_id res chain seq x y z
N MET A 1 44.05 60.32 35.87
CA MET A 1 44.08 58.95 35.30
C MET A 1 42.72 58.23 35.27
N VAL A 2 41.59 58.87 35.64
CA VAL A 2 40.27 58.18 35.71
C VAL A 2 39.36 58.49 34.50
N ALA A 3 39.73 59.43 33.63
CA ALA A 3 38.91 59.83 32.48
C ALA A 3 39.13 59.00 31.19
N LEU A 4 40.03 58.02 31.19
CA LEU A 4 40.37 57.23 29.98
C LEU A 4 39.58 55.92 29.85
N GLU A 5 38.94 55.40 30.91
CA GLU A 5 38.24 54.09 30.88
C GLU A 5 36.75 54.19 30.49
N GLU A 6 36.05 55.30 30.77
CA GLU A 6 34.63 55.48 30.37
C GLU A 6 34.45 55.60 28.85
N SER A 7 35.50 55.99 28.13
CA SER A 7 35.51 56.07 26.66
C SER A 7 35.45 54.69 25.99
N ASP A 8 35.84 53.61 26.68
CA ASP A 8 36.11 52.33 26.02
C ASP A 8 34.83 51.48 25.84
N VAL A 9 33.94 51.48 26.85
CA VAL A 9 32.71 50.66 26.81
C VAL A 9 31.70 51.17 25.79
N THR A 10 31.48 52.49 25.76
CA THR A 10 30.56 53.12 24.81
C THR A 10 31.06 52.98 23.38
N GLU A 11 32.38 53.10 23.18
CA GLU A 11 32.99 52.93 21.87
C GLU A 11 32.97 51.47 21.40
N ALA A 12 33.19 50.51 22.31
CA ALA A 12 33.03 49.08 22.01
C ALA A 12 31.57 48.72 21.63
N ALA A 13 30.58 49.22 22.38
CA ALA A 13 29.17 49.02 22.06
C ALA A 13 28.78 49.64 20.71
N ARG A 14 29.34 50.82 20.39
CA ARG A 14 29.14 51.47 19.08
C ARG A 14 29.73 50.64 17.93
N LYS A 15 30.95 50.10 18.10
CA LYS A 15 31.58 49.22 17.11
C LYS A 15 30.79 47.92 16.90
N ALA A 16 30.23 47.34 17.95
CA ALA A 16 29.38 46.16 17.86
C ALA A 16 28.10 46.43 17.05
N VAL A 17 27.43 47.56 17.29
CA VAL A 17 26.25 47.97 16.50
C VAL A 17 26.61 48.12 15.02
N LEU A 18 27.73 48.76 14.69
CA LEU A 18 28.17 48.95 13.31
C LEU A 18 28.41 47.61 12.58
N ALA A 19 29.06 46.65 13.24
CA ALA A 19 29.31 45.33 12.67
C ALA A 19 28.00 44.56 12.38
N VAL A 20 27.02 44.63 13.29
CA VAL A 20 25.73 43.96 13.11
C VAL A 20 24.87 44.67 12.05
N GLU A 21 24.96 45.99 11.91
CA GLU A 21 24.32 46.74 10.84
C GLU A 21 24.86 46.37 9.45
N GLU A 22 26.15 46.08 9.34
CA GLU A 22 26.78 45.61 8.10
C GLU A 22 26.32 44.19 7.76
N ALA A 23 26.31 43.27 8.73
CA ALA A 23 25.76 41.92 8.55
C ALA A 23 24.27 41.96 8.15
N ASN A 24 23.48 42.85 8.76
CA ASN A 24 22.06 43.01 8.43
C ASN A 24 21.85 43.52 7.00
N ARG A 25 22.73 44.42 6.52
CA ARG A 25 22.71 44.85 5.12
C ARG A 25 23.05 43.69 4.18
N ALA A 26 24.15 43.00 4.42
CA ALA A 26 24.58 41.87 3.59
C ALA A 26 23.49 40.78 3.44
N VAL A 27 22.79 40.44 4.53
CA VAL A 27 21.73 39.41 4.52
C VAL A 27 20.43 39.88 3.86
N ASN A 28 20.14 41.18 3.87
CA ASN A 28 18.96 41.73 3.17
C ASN A 28 19.23 41.98 1.68
N ASP A 29 20.48 42.27 1.32
CA ASP A 29 20.90 42.45 -0.08
C ASP A 29 21.08 41.11 -0.82
N ASP A 30 21.23 40.00 -0.10
CA ASP A 30 21.27 38.65 -0.67
C ASP A 30 19.84 38.06 -0.84
N PRO A 31 19.34 37.91 -2.08
CA PRO A 31 18.03 37.31 -2.34
C PRO A 31 17.97 35.82 -1.99
N SER A 32 19.11 35.14 -1.91
CA SER A 32 19.22 33.72 -1.56
C SER A 32 19.23 33.45 -0.05
N ALA A 33 19.37 34.49 0.77
CA ALA A 33 19.38 34.35 2.22
C ALA A 33 18.04 33.84 2.76
N SER A 34 18.11 32.82 3.62
CA SER A 34 16.92 32.23 4.24
C SER A 34 16.18 33.24 5.13
N GLN A 35 14.86 33.07 5.26
CA GLN A 35 14.05 33.89 6.17
C GLN A 35 14.52 33.78 7.63
N SER A 36 15.07 32.63 8.02
CA SER A 36 15.66 32.40 9.35
C SER A 36 16.92 33.25 9.56
N ALA A 37 17.81 33.33 8.57
CA ALA A 37 19.01 34.18 8.63
C ALA A 37 18.64 35.67 8.79
N ARG A 38 17.64 36.15 8.03
CA ARG A 38 17.12 37.52 8.15
C ARG A 38 16.57 37.81 9.55
N ARG A 39 15.83 36.87 10.14
CA ARG A 39 15.30 37.01 11.52
C ARG A 39 16.41 37.07 12.57
N LEU A 40 17.42 36.21 12.46
CA LEU A 40 18.54 36.17 13.41
C LEU A 40 19.33 37.47 13.41
N VAL A 41 19.70 37.97 12.23
CA VAL A 41 20.50 39.19 12.13
C VAL A 41 19.70 40.44 12.53
N SER A 42 18.40 40.48 12.19
CA SER A 42 17.51 41.55 12.66
C SER A 42 17.39 41.59 14.20
N ARG A 43 17.35 40.42 14.85
CA ARG A 43 17.28 40.32 16.31
C ARG A 43 18.60 40.77 16.96
N ALA A 44 19.73 40.31 16.44
CA ALA A 44 21.05 40.73 16.91
C ALA A 44 21.24 42.26 16.82
N LEU A 45 20.69 42.88 15.77
CA LEU A 45 20.75 44.33 15.60
C LEU A 45 19.94 45.07 16.69
N GLN A 46 18.75 44.57 17.00
CA GLN A 46 17.90 45.14 18.05
C GLN A 46 18.55 45.03 19.43
N GLU A 47 19.13 43.88 19.76
CA GLU A 47 19.81 43.63 21.03
C GLU A 47 21.08 44.51 21.16
N SER A 48 21.88 44.63 20.10
CA SER A 48 23.08 45.49 20.09
C SER A 48 22.73 46.97 20.33
N ARG A 49 21.61 47.45 19.75
CA ARG A 49 21.11 48.82 19.99
C ARG A 49 20.62 49.02 21.41
N ALA A 50 19.97 48.02 22.01
CA ALA A 50 19.56 48.08 23.41
C ALA A 50 20.77 48.17 24.35
N VAL A 51 21.82 47.39 24.09
CA VAL A 51 23.09 47.45 24.84
C VAL A 51 23.75 48.82 24.73
N LEU A 52 23.82 49.39 23.53
CA LEU A 52 24.36 50.75 23.34
C LEU A 52 23.52 51.81 24.08
N ALA A 53 22.19 51.69 24.07
CA ALA A 53 21.31 52.61 24.79
C ALA A 53 21.56 52.56 26.31
N VAL A 54 21.72 51.36 26.89
CA VAL A 54 22.05 51.16 28.31
C VAL A 54 23.43 51.72 28.65
N ALA A 55 24.44 51.47 27.78
CA ALA A 55 25.78 52.01 27.95
C ALA A 55 25.80 53.55 27.96
N MET A 56 24.94 54.17 27.14
CA MET A 56 24.80 55.63 27.10
C MET A 56 23.96 56.20 28.24
N SER A 57 23.05 55.42 28.84
CA SER A 57 22.07 55.91 29.82
C SER A 57 22.40 55.62 31.28
N SER A 58 23.51 54.94 31.61
CA SER A 58 23.84 54.54 32.98
C SER A 58 24.97 55.40 33.56
N PRO A 59 24.68 56.42 34.40
CA PRO A 59 25.69 57.16 35.11
C PRO A 59 25.99 56.45 36.45
N LYS A 60 27.26 56.08 36.65
CA LYS A 60 27.88 55.84 37.98
C LYS A 60 27.51 54.58 38.79
N LYS A 61 27.30 53.43 38.17
CA LYS A 61 27.62 52.16 38.85
C LYS A 61 28.70 51.42 38.08
N ARG A 62 29.91 51.45 38.64
CA ARG A 62 31.05 50.63 38.22
C ARG A 62 30.69 49.15 38.37
N GLN A 63 30.02 48.59 37.38
CA GLN A 63 30.32 47.21 36.98
C GLN A 63 31.59 47.31 36.13
N SER A 64 32.59 46.51 36.44
CA SER A 64 33.81 46.52 35.63
C SER A 64 33.47 46.08 34.20
N PHE A 65 34.13 46.66 33.20
CA PHE A 65 33.99 46.23 31.80
C PHE A 65 34.19 44.71 31.67
N ALA A 66 35.08 44.13 32.49
CA ALA A 66 35.26 42.69 32.62
C ALA A 66 33.97 41.97 33.06
N GLU A 67 33.27 42.40 34.12
CA GLU A 67 31.99 41.77 34.55
C GLU A 67 30.89 41.89 33.49
N PHE A 68 30.79 43.04 32.81
CA PHE A 68 29.77 43.24 31.78
C PHE A 68 30.04 42.39 30.53
N THR A 69 31.29 42.36 30.04
CA THR A 69 31.71 41.48 28.94
C THR A 69 31.65 40.00 29.30
N THR A 70 31.79 39.64 30.58
CA THR A 70 31.62 38.26 31.05
C THR A 70 30.14 37.85 31.05
N MET A 71 29.23 38.69 31.58
CA MET A 71 27.79 38.42 31.50
C MET A 71 27.28 38.37 30.06
N LEU A 72 27.64 39.34 29.23
CA LEU A 72 27.26 39.31 27.81
C LEU A 72 27.90 38.13 27.07
N GLY A 73 29.14 37.81 27.41
CA GLY A 73 29.85 36.66 26.86
C GLY A 73 29.18 35.34 27.22
N GLU A 74 28.67 35.19 28.45
CA GLU A 74 27.94 34.01 28.88
C GLU A 74 26.54 33.93 28.26
N GLU A 75 25.75 35.01 28.26
CA GLU A 75 24.42 35.01 27.62
C GLU A 75 24.50 34.81 26.10
N VAL A 76 25.47 35.44 25.42
CA VAL A 76 25.67 35.26 23.98
C VAL A 76 26.22 33.86 23.69
N LYS A 77 27.08 33.29 24.54
CA LYS A 77 27.58 31.92 24.39
C LYS A 77 26.50 30.87 24.65
N GLU A 78 25.58 31.13 25.59
CA GLU A 78 24.44 30.25 25.89
C GLU A 78 23.39 30.35 24.77
N ALA A 79 23.00 31.56 24.34
CA ALA A 79 22.07 31.75 23.23
C ALA A 79 22.62 31.29 21.87
N ALA A 80 23.92 31.49 21.61
CA ALA A 80 24.59 30.94 20.42
C ALA A 80 24.76 29.41 20.54
N GLY A 81 24.98 28.89 21.74
CA GLY A 81 25.03 27.46 22.03
C GLY A 81 23.70 26.78 21.74
N GLU A 82 22.60 27.30 22.27
CA GLU A 82 21.24 26.79 22.06
C GLU A 82 20.82 26.90 20.59
N SER A 83 21.02 28.06 19.95
CA SER A 83 20.69 28.23 18.53
C SER A 83 21.56 27.38 17.60
N MET A 84 22.84 27.20 17.93
CA MET A 84 23.74 26.30 17.19
C MET A 84 23.35 24.84 17.41
N GLN A 85 22.95 24.45 18.61
CA GLN A 85 22.53 23.10 18.93
C GLN A 85 21.19 22.73 18.27
N GLU A 86 20.21 23.64 18.26
CA GLU A 86 18.97 23.48 17.47
C GLU A 86 19.26 23.36 15.96
N GLY A 87 20.19 24.18 15.44
CA GLY A 87 20.63 24.14 14.05
C GLY A 87 21.30 22.81 13.69
N ILE A 88 22.17 22.30 14.57
CA ILE A 88 22.82 20.99 14.42
C ILE A 88 21.78 19.87 14.45
N GLU A 89 20.85 19.88 15.40
CA GLU A 89 19.78 18.87 15.48
C GLU A 89 18.85 18.89 14.26
N TYR A 90 18.53 20.08 13.74
CA TYR A 90 17.74 20.23 12.52
C TYR A 90 18.50 19.71 11.30
N ALA A 91 19.79 20.04 11.18
CA ALA A 91 20.66 19.55 10.12
C ALA A 91 20.77 18.02 10.18
N GLU A 92 21.01 17.44 11.36
CA GLU A 92 21.04 15.98 11.55
C GLU A 92 19.72 15.31 11.18
N ARG A 93 18.58 15.86 11.60
CA ARG A 93 17.25 15.32 11.22
C ARG A 93 17.04 15.37 9.71
N SER A 94 17.43 16.47 9.07
CA SER A 94 17.33 16.64 7.62
C SER A 94 18.24 15.66 6.88
N LEU A 95 19.46 15.46 7.37
CA LEU A 95 20.46 14.55 6.79
C LEU A 95 20.05 13.08 6.97
N ARG A 96 19.50 12.70 8.12
CA ARG A 96 18.90 11.37 8.34
C ARG A 96 17.71 11.12 7.42
N ARG A 97 16.86 12.13 7.20
CA ARG A 97 15.72 12.02 6.27
C ARG A 97 16.18 11.90 4.83
N ALA A 98 17.15 12.70 4.40
CA ALA A 98 17.75 12.60 3.08
C ALA A 98 18.42 11.24 2.86
N LYS A 99 19.20 10.77 3.84
CA LYS A 99 19.82 9.44 3.84
C LYS A 99 18.79 8.33 3.68
N SER A 100 17.72 8.34 4.48
CA SER A 100 16.63 7.37 4.37
C SER A 100 16.02 7.36 2.97
N ILE A 101 15.74 8.54 2.38
CA ILE A 101 15.18 8.63 1.03
C ILE A 101 16.15 8.05 -0.01
N ILE A 102 17.45 8.32 0.10
CA ILE A 102 18.45 7.81 -0.84
C ILE A 102 18.61 6.29 -0.70
N GLU A 103 18.69 5.77 0.53
CA GLU A 103 18.79 4.32 0.80
C GLU A 103 17.53 3.54 0.38
N ASP A 104 16.36 4.19 0.39
CA ASP A 104 15.11 3.61 -0.08
C ASP A 104 15.09 3.43 -1.62
N HIS A 105 15.77 4.31 -2.37
CA HIS A 105 15.71 4.33 -3.84
C HIS A 105 16.98 3.77 -4.51
N PHE A 106 18.14 3.88 -3.87
CA PHE A 106 19.43 3.52 -4.43
C PHE A 106 20.14 2.48 -3.57
N GLN A 107 20.95 1.63 -4.21
CA GLN A 107 21.97 0.90 -3.47
C GLN A 107 23.10 1.88 -3.16
N VAL A 108 23.33 2.09 -1.88
CA VAL A 108 24.36 3.01 -1.39
C VAL A 108 25.42 2.18 -0.68
N ASP A 109 26.69 2.38 -1.03
CA ASP A 109 27.83 1.78 -0.33
C ASP A 109 28.08 2.46 1.03
N GLU A 110 28.85 1.82 1.93
CA GLU A 110 29.28 2.39 3.22
C GLU A 110 29.89 3.80 3.10
N ALA A 111 30.51 4.12 1.96
CA ALA A 111 31.06 5.43 1.60
C ALA A 111 30.04 6.39 0.95
N PHE A 112 28.74 6.12 1.03
CA PHE A 112 27.65 6.93 0.46
C PHE A 112 27.66 7.07 -1.07
N ARG A 113 28.39 6.20 -1.78
CA ARG A 113 28.39 6.19 -3.25
C ARG A 113 27.15 5.45 -3.73
N MET A 114 26.42 6.07 -4.67
CA MET A 114 25.31 5.40 -5.36
C MET A 114 25.91 4.32 -6.29
N LEU A 115 25.80 3.06 -5.88
CA LEU A 115 26.31 1.92 -6.62
C LEU A 115 25.15 1.23 -7.35
N GLY A 116 24.94 1.60 -8.61
CA GLY A 116 24.14 0.82 -9.54
C GLY A 116 22.69 1.29 -9.74
N PRO A 117 21.88 0.48 -10.45
CA PRO A 117 20.53 0.85 -10.86
C PRO A 117 19.60 1.03 -9.63
N LEU A 118 18.56 1.84 -9.81
CA LEU A 118 17.48 2.03 -8.83
C LEU A 118 17.09 0.68 -8.21
N ARG A 119 17.01 0.63 -6.88
CA ARG A 119 16.59 -0.56 -6.15
C ARG A 119 15.14 -0.84 -6.57
N GLN A 120 14.97 -1.68 -7.59
CA GLN A 120 13.65 -2.09 -8.02
C GLN A 120 13.00 -2.82 -6.84
N ASP A 121 11.88 -2.29 -6.35
CA ASP A 121 11.10 -2.97 -5.32
C ASP A 121 10.80 -4.37 -5.85
N PRO A 122 11.30 -5.44 -5.19
CA PRO A 122 11.07 -6.81 -5.65
C PRO A 122 9.58 -7.16 -5.72
N ASN A 123 8.72 -6.35 -5.06
CA ASN A 123 7.28 -6.49 -5.09
C ASN A 123 6.60 -5.64 -6.17
N LEU A 124 7.30 -4.75 -6.90
CA LEU A 124 6.68 -3.87 -7.89
C LEU A 124 5.86 -4.65 -8.93
N ALA A 125 6.45 -5.72 -9.50
CA ALA A 125 5.76 -6.55 -10.48
C ALA A 125 4.49 -7.20 -9.91
N ARG A 126 4.55 -7.63 -8.64
CA ARG A 126 3.40 -8.18 -7.91
C ARG A 126 2.35 -7.11 -7.64
N ASP A 127 2.76 -5.92 -7.25
CA ASP A 127 1.88 -4.81 -6.92
C ASP A 127 1.13 -4.29 -8.14
N VAL A 128 1.82 -4.16 -9.28
CA VAL A 128 1.19 -3.78 -10.56
C VAL A 128 0.19 -4.85 -11.00
N HIS A 129 0.55 -6.12 -10.86
CA HIS A 129 -0.33 -7.25 -11.17
C HIS A 129 -1.57 -7.31 -10.26
N ASP A 130 -1.40 -7.13 -8.95
CA ASP A 130 -2.50 -7.07 -7.98
C ASP A 130 -3.44 -5.89 -8.28
N TRP A 131 -2.91 -4.72 -8.66
CA TRP A 131 -3.74 -3.58 -9.09
C TRP A 131 -4.51 -3.84 -10.39
N PHE A 132 -3.84 -4.40 -11.40
CA PHE A 132 -4.48 -4.81 -12.64
C PHE A 132 -5.66 -5.74 -12.34
N ASN A 133 -5.44 -6.79 -11.56
CA ASN A 133 -6.49 -7.75 -11.24
C ASN A 133 -7.61 -7.15 -10.39
N LEU A 134 -7.30 -6.24 -9.44
CA LEU A 134 -8.32 -5.58 -8.63
C LEU A 134 -9.33 -4.80 -9.48
N VAL A 135 -8.87 -4.17 -10.56
CA VAL A 135 -9.70 -3.42 -11.51
C VAL A 135 -10.35 -4.35 -12.54
N ALA A 136 -9.59 -5.25 -13.15
CA ALA A 136 -10.05 -6.07 -14.27
C ALA A 136 -11.01 -7.21 -13.86
N LEU A 137 -10.89 -7.75 -12.65
CA LEU A 137 -11.83 -8.76 -12.13
C LEU A 137 -13.19 -8.18 -11.76
N LEU A 138 -13.26 -6.88 -11.43
CA LEU A 138 -14.50 -6.29 -10.94
C LEU A 138 -15.64 -6.37 -11.98
N PRO A 139 -15.43 -6.04 -13.27
CA PRO A 139 -16.42 -6.30 -14.32
C PRO A 139 -16.83 -7.77 -14.43
N VAL A 140 -15.89 -8.71 -14.31
CA VAL A 140 -16.17 -10.15 -14.35
C VAL A 140 -17.12 -10.55 -13.20
N VAL A 141 -16.83 -10.08 -11.98
CA VAL A 141 -17.68 -10.33 -10.80
C VAL A 141 -19.07 -9.72 -10.98
N VAL A 142 -19.16 -8.46 -11.41
CA VAL A 142 -20.44 -7.76 -11.60
C VAL A 142 -21.27 -8.46 -12.67
N LEU A 143 -20.68 -8.76 -13.84
CA LEU A 143 -21.37 -9.46 -14.92
C LEU A 143 -21.81 -10.87 -14.52
N ASN A 144 -21.02 -11.58 -13.70
CA ASN A 144 -21.46 -12.86 -13.15
C ASN A 144 -22.73 -12.67 -12.32
N LEU A 145 -22.71 -11.75 -11.35
CA LEU A 145 -23.85 -11.46 -10.47
C LEU A 145 -25.10 -11.01 -11.25
N MET A 146 -24.95 -10.20 -12.30
CA MET A 146 -26.06 -9.77 -13.17
C MET A 146 -26.75 -10.93 -13.89
N ASN A 147 -26.06 -12.07 -14.10
CA ASN A 147 -26.66 -13.25 -14.71
C ASN A 147 -27.41 -14.14 -13.69
N TRP A 148 -27.43 -13.78 -12.40
CA TRP A 148 -28.20 -14.48 -11.36
C TRP A 148 -29.46 -13.70 -10.97
N GLN A 149 -30.58 -14.40 -10.79
CA GLN A 149 -31.80 -13.83 -10.21
C GLN A 149 -31.63 -13.67 -8.70
N CYS A 150 -31.08 -12.54 -8.25
CA CYS A 150 -30.85 -12.27 -6.83
C CYS A 150 -32.14 -11.95 -6.05
N ASP A 151 -33.21 -11.54 -6.73
CA ASP A 151 -34.48 -11.12 -6.10
C ASP A 151 -35.19 -12.27 -5.35
N SER A 152 -34.89 -13.52 -5.71
CA SER A 152 -35.46 -14.73 -5.11
C SER A 152 -34.41 -15.67 -4.50
N ALA A 153 -33.16 -15.64 -4.97
CA ALA A 153 -32.16 -16.65 -4.62
C ALA A 153 -31.64 -16.57 -3.18
N LEU A 154 -31.45 -15.37 -2.63
CA LEU A 154 -30.65 -15.19 -1.41
C LEU A 154 -31.44 -15.50 -0.12
N VAL A 155 -32.77 -15.42 -0.16
CA VAL A 155 -33.64 -15.61 1.02
C VAL A 155 -34.52 -16.87 0.93
N SER A 156 -34.96 -17.31 -0.26
CA SER A 156 -35.93 -18.41 -0.38
C SER A 156 -35.44 -19.66 -1.14
N GLY A 157 -34.41 -19.55 -2.00
CA GLY A 157 -34.06 -20.62 -2.95
C GLY A 157 -33.06 -21.68 -2.49
N VAL A 158 -32.06 -21.33 -1.67
CA VAL A 158 -31.00 -22.29 -1.28
C VAL A 158 -31.47 -23.31 -0.23
N LEU A 159 -32.44 -22.94 0.62
CA LEU A 159 -32.96 -23.80 1.69
C LEU A 159 -34.16 -24.65 1.25
N ARG A 160 -34.90 -24.21 0.23
CA ARG A 160 -35.99 -24.99 -0.36
C ARG A 160 -35.44 -25.68 -1.60
N GLN A 161 -35.21 -26.99 -1.53
CA GLN A 161 -34.72 -27.90 -2.58
C GLN A 161 -35.44 -27.83 -3.95
N GLU A 162 -36.35 -26.88 -4.18
CA GLU A 162 -37.23 -26.78 -5.34
C GLU A 162 -36.62 -26.03 -6.54
N HIS A 163 -35.51 -25.31 -6.35
CA HIS A 163 -34.87 -24.53 -7.41
C HIS A 163 -33.57 -25.17 -7.92
N SER A 164 -33.66 -25.81 -9.10
CA SER A 164 -32.49 -26.16 -9.92
C SER A 164 -31.70 -24.88 -10.25
N MET A 165 -30.36 -24.92 -10.18
CA MET A 165 -29.46 -23.81 -10.52
C MET A 165 -29.75 -23.19 -11.89
N THR A 166 -30.25 -24.01 -12.82
CA THR A 166 -30.68 -23.57 -14.16
C THR A 166 -31.79 -22.51 -14.11
N LYS A 167 -32.69 -22.54 -13.11
CA LYS A 167 -33.78 -21.57 -12.96
C LYS A 167 -33.31 -20.24 -12.38
N LEU A 168 -32.24 -20.25 -11.57
CA LEU A 168 -31.68 -19.04 -10.97
C LEU A 168 -30.80 -18.26 -11.96
N TRP A 169 -30.36 -18.90 -13.04
CA TRP A 169 -29.53 -18.30 -14.07
C TRP A 169 -30.38 -17.62 -15.14
N THR A 170 -30.27 -16.30 -15.27
CA THR A 170 -30.96 -15.53 -16.31
C THR A 170 -30.24 -15.62 -17.66
N GLY A 171 -28.91 -15.63 -17.63
CA GLY A 171 -28.08 -15.56 -18.83
C GLY A 171 -28.22 -14.26 -19.64
N GLN A 172 -28.89 -13.23 -19.11
CA GLN A 172 -29.19 -11.99 -19.86
C GLN A 172 -27.93 -11.27 -20.37
N ALA A 173 -26.85 -11.33 -19.59
CA ALA A 173 -25.57 -10.73 -19.93
C ALA A 173 -24.51 -11.80 -20.26
N PHE A 174 -24.92 -13.02 -20.64
CA PHE A 174 -24.00 -14.16 -20.77
C PHE A 174 -22.89 -13.91 -21.79
N MET A 175 -23.20 -13.40 -22.99
CA MET A 175 -22.17 -13.17 -24.01
C MET A 175 -21.16 -12.11 -23.58
N THR A 176 -21.62 -11.00 -22.99
CA THR A 176 -20.76 -9.95 -22.43
C THR A 176 -19.90 -10.50 -21.30
N PHE A 177 -20.50 -11.28 -20.40
CA PHE A 177 -19.79 -11.96 -19.31
C PHE A 177 -18.71 -12.89 -19.87
N TRP A 178 -19.06 -13.75 -20.82
CA TRP A 178 -18.14 -14.71 -21.42
C TRP A 178 -16.92 -14.04 -22.06
N TRP A 179 -17.13 -13.05 -22.93
CA TRP A 179 -16.04 -12.34 -23.59
C TRP A 179 -15.17 -11.55 -22.61
N THR A 180 -15.79 -10.95 -21.58
CA THR A 180 -15.04 -10.22 -20.53
C THR A 180 -14.17 -11.18 -19.73
N THR A 181 -14.71 -12.34 -19.31
CA THR A 181 -13.97 -13.37 -18.60
C THR A 181 -12.84 -13.95 -19.47
N PHE A 182 -13.12 -14.26 -20.73
CA PHE A 182 -12.13 -14.79 -21.66
C PHE A 182 -10.97 -13.79 -21.86
N ALA A 183 -11.29 -12.53 -22.17
CA ALA A 183 -10.29 -11.48 -22.34
C ALA A 183 -9.45 -11.27 -21.07
N TYR A 184 -10.09 -11.24 -19.90
CA TYR A 184 -9.40 -11.15 -18.61
C TYR A 184 -8.37 -12.29 -18.45
N PHE A 185 -8.78 -13.55 -18.60
CA PHE A 185 -7.86 -14.69 -18.42
C PHE A 185 -6.73 -14.72 -19.45
N ILE A 186 -6.97 -14.28 -20.68
CA ILE A 186 -5.91 -14.15 -21.69
C ILE A 186 -4.90 -13.07 -21.30
N VAL A 187 -5.37 -11.88 -20.90
CA VAL A 187 -4.47 -10.80 -20.50
C VAL A 187 -3.70 -11.18 -19.23
N ASP A 188 -4.36 -11.77 -18.23
CA ASP A 188 -3.70 -12.19 -16.99
C ASP A 188 -2.68 -13.33 -17.25
N LEU A 189 -3.00 -14.27 -18.14
CA LEU A 189 -2.07 -15.31 -18.58
C LEU A 189 -0.83 -14.70 -19.25
N LEU A 190 -1.01 -13.78 -20.20
CA LEU A 190 0.10 -13.08 -20.85
C LEU A 190 0.93 -12.28 -19.83
N PHE A 191 0.28 -11.64 -18.86
CA PHE A 191 0.95 -10.91 -17.78
C PHE A 191 1.89 -11.84 -17.00
N VAL A 192 1.41 -13.00 -16.57
CA VAL A 192 2.21 -13.99 -15.81
C VAL A 192 3.32 -14.60 -16.66
N LEU A 193 3.12 -14.79 -17.96
CA LEU A 193 4.15 -15.31 -18.87
C LEU A 193 5.28 -14.29 -19.09
N ILE A 194 4.95 -13.00 -19.23
CA ILE A 194 5.94 -11.93 -19.43
C ILE A 194 6.67 -11.61 -18.11
N LEU A 195 5.95 -11.60 -16.99
CA LEU A 195 6.46 -11.22 -15.67
C LEU A 195 6.25 -12.33 -14.64
N PRO A 196 6.95 -13.48 -14.74
CA PRO A 196 6.70 -14.66 -13.88
C PRO A 196 6.95 -14.42 -12.38
N ARG A 197 7.62 -13.32 -12.00
CA ARG A 197 7.85 -12.91 -10.62
C ARG A 197 6.65 -12.18 -9.98
N CYS A 198 5.62 -11.82 -10.75
CA CYS A 198 4.43 -11.15 -10.20
C CYS A 198 3.62 -12.08 -9.27
N VAL A 199 3.74 -13.40 -9.46
CA VAL A 199 3.07 -14.42 -8.64
C VAL A 199 4.07 -15.39 -8.03
N LYS A 200 3.70 -15.99 -6.90
CA LYS A 200 4.57 -16.91 -6.16
C LYS A 200 4.84 -18.23 -6.89
N SER A 201 3.88 -18.69 -7.70
CA SER A 201 3.96 -19.97 -8.42
C SER A 201 3.42 -19.83 -9.85
N PRO A 202 4.20 -19.21 -10.76
CA PRO A 202 3.72 -18.89 -12.11
C PRO A 202 3.25 -20.14 -12.87
N GLY A 203 3.96 -21.26 -12.76
CA GLY A 203 3.58 -22.49 -13.45
C GLY A 203 2.23 -23.08 -13.00
N VAL A 204 1.85 -22.93 -11.73
CA VAL A 204 0.53 -23.38 -11.25
C VAL A 204 -0.57 -22.45 -11.76
N ILE A 205 -0.32 -21.14 -11.76
CA ILE A 205 -1.28 -20.15 -12.26
C ILE A 205 -1.49 -20.29 -13.78
N VAL A 206 -0.42 -20.46 -14.56
CA VAL A 206 -0.52 -20.70 -16.01
C VAL A 206 -1.38 -21.93 -16.33
N LYS A 207 -1.12 -23.06 -15.65
CA LYS A 207 -1.92 -24.29 -15.84
C LYS A 207 -3.38 -24.08 -15.44
N HIS A 208 -3.62 -23.37 -14.33
CA HIS A 208 -4.96 -23.02 -13.89
C HIS A 208 -5.70 -22.19 -14.94
N HIS A 209 -5.08 -21.14 -15.48
CA HIS A 209 -5.69 -20.28 -16.50
C HIS A 209 -5.99 -21.02 -17.78
N VAL A 210 -5.07 -21.86 -18.26
CA VAL A 210 -5.30 -22.70 -19.44
C VAL A 210 -6.47 -23.66 -19.22
N ALA A 211 -6.54 -24.30 -18.04
CA ALA A 211 -7.66 -25.17 -17.68
C ALA A 211 -8.99 -24.39 -17.59
N THR A 212 -8.98 -23.20 -16.99
CA THR A 212 -10.16 -22.33 -16.88
C THR A 212 -10.64 -21.86 -18.25
N LEU A 213 -9.75 -21.43 -19.14
CA LEU A 213 -10.07 -21.05 -20.52
C LEU A 213 -10.73 -22.22 -21.27
N GLY A 214 -10.18 -23.44 -21.16
CA GLY A 214 -10.80 -24.62 -21.74
C GLY A 214 -12.18 -24.93 -21.12
N TYR A 215 -12.32 -24.71 -19.81
CA TYR A 215 -13.56 -25.01 -19.09
C TYR A 215 -14.70 -24.05 -19.46
N ILE A 216 -14.42 -22.75 -19.59
CA ILE A 216 -15.44 -21.75 -19.98
C ILE A 216 -15.87 -21.89 -21.45
N CYS A 217 -15.13 -22.62 -22.29
CA CYS A 217 -15.59 -22.94 -23.65
C CYS A 217 -16.78 -23.91 -23.66
N VAL A 218 -16.96 -24.75 -22.63
CA VAL A 218 -18.12 -25.67 -22.55
C VAL A 218 -19.45 -24.93 -22.62
N PRO A 219 -19.73 -23.93 -21.77
CA PRO A 219 -20.99 -23.17 -21.84
C PRO A 219 -21.12 -22.30 -23.09
N LEU A 220 -20.04 -21.99 -23.80
CA LEU A 220 -20.12 -21.35 -25.12
C LEU A 220 -20.63 -22.34 -26.19
N LEU A 221 -20.12 -23.57 -26.15
CA LEU A 221 -20.52 -24.65 -27.07
C LEU A 221 -21.89 -25.25 -26.71
N ARG A 222 -22.29 -25.13 -25.44
CA ARG A 222 -23.55 -25.65 -24.87
C ARG A 222 -24.19 -24.56 -24.00
N PRO A 223 -24.88 -23.58 -24.61
CA PRO A 223 -25.48 -22.44 -23.90
C PRO A 223 -26.43 -22.83 -22.76
N GLU A 224 -27.05 -24.01 -22.83
CA GLU A 224 -27.87 -24.59 -21.75
C GLU A 224 -27.08 -24.81 -20.44
N CYS A 225 -25.75 -24.90 -20.54
CA CYS A 225 -24.84 -24.98 -19.40
C CYS A 225 -24.29 -23.60 -18.97
N GLY A 226 -24.85 -22.48 -19.43
CA GLY A 226 -24.39 -21.14 -19.06
C GLY A 226 -24.28 -20.92 -17.55
N TRP A 227 -25.22 -21.49 -16.78
CA TRP A 227 -25.22 -21.47 -15.31
C TRP A 227 -23.96 -22.08 -14.69
N LEU A 228 -23.34 -23.06 -15.36
CA LEU A 228 -22.10 -23.69 -14.91
C LEU A 228 -20.95 -22.69 -14.89
N MET A 229 -20.88 -21.83 -15.92
CA MET A 229 -19.89 -20.75 -15.97
C MET A 229 -20.04 -19.84 -14.75
N GLY A 230 -21.26 -19.33 -14.54
CA GLY A 230 -21.53 -18.41 -13.43
C GLY A 230 -21.20 -19.03 -12.08
N ALA A 231 -21.56 -20.30 -11.90
CA ALA A 231 -21.37 -21.01 -10.65
C ALA A 231 -19.89 -21.27 -10.36
N CYS A 232 -19.10 -21.61 -11.38
CA CYS A 232 -17.65 -21.76 -11.23
C CYS A 232 -16.98 -20.40 -11.00
N MET A 233 -17.35 -19.37 -11.76
CA MET A 233 -16.76 -18.03 -11.69
C MET A 233 -17.13 -17.25 -10.42
N ILE A 234 -17.99 -17.79 -9.54
CA ILE A 234 -18.22 -17.18 -8.21
C ILE A 234 -16.92 -17.19 -7.37
N VAL A 235 -15.99 -18.10 -7.65
CA VAL A 235 -14.65 -18.11 -7.00
C VAL A 235 -13.89 -16.82 -7.20
N GLU A 236 -14.16 -16.07 -8.27
CA GLU A 236 -13.50 -14.79 -8.53
C GLU A 236 -13.89 -13.71 -7.53
N VAL A 237 -15.02 -13.83 -6.85
CA VAL A 237 -15.35 -12.98 -5.69
C VAL A 237 -14.31 -13.19 -4.57
N ASN A 238 -13.96 -14.46 -4.31
CA ASN A 238 -12.93 -14.78 -3.33
C ASN A 238 -11.54 -14.33 -3.80
N THR A 239 -11.21 -14.54 -5.08
CA THR A 239 -9.97 -14.05 -5.71
C THR A 239 -9.85 -12.51 -5.59
N TRP A 240 -10.94 -11.78 -5.81
CA TRP A 240 -10.95 -10.34 -5.66
C TRP A 240 -10.66 -9.90 -4.22
N PHE A 241 -11.29 -10.54 -3.22
CA PHE A 241 -11.03 -10.20 -1.81
C PHE A 241 -9.60 -10.54 -1.35
N ILE A 242 -8.99 -11.62 -1.84
CA ILE A 242 -7.59 -11.92 -1.51
C ILE A 242 -6.64 -10.88 -2.10
N ILE A 243 -6.89 -10.43 -3.33
CA ILE A 243 -6.10 -9.37 -3.98
C ILE A 243 -6.30 -8.04 -3.24
N ALA A 244 -7.56 -7.65 -2.99
CA ALA A 244 -7.89 -6.43 -2.24
C ALA A 244 -7.20 -6.40 -0.87
N ARG A 245 -7.17 -7.54 -0.17
CA ARG A 245 -6.48 -7.68 1.11
C ARG A 245 -4.98 -7.40 0.99
N ARG A 246 -4.32 -7.89 -0.06
CA ARG A 246 -2.89 -7.63 -0.29
C ARG A 246 -2.64 -6.18 -0.68
N ALA A 247 -3.42 -5.66 -1.62
CA ALA A 247 -3.31 -4.28 -2.10
C ALA A 247 -3.52 -3.25 -0.99
N PHE A 248 -4.50 -3.47 -0.09
CA PHE A 248 -4.78 -2.55 1.01
C PHE A 248 -3.92 -2.78 2.26
N ASN A 249 -3.22 -3.92 2.37
CA ASN A 249 -2.35 -4.24 3.51
C ASN A 249 -0.87 -4.46 3.13
N ARG A 250 -0.33 -3.61 2.26
CA ARG A 250 1.07 -3.70 1.81
C ARG A 250 2.09 -3.70 2.96
N LYS A 251 1.83 -2.90 3.99
CA LYS A 251 2.70 -2.76 5.16
C LYS A 251 2.58 -3.92 6.15
N GLY A 252 1.65 -4.85 5.95
CA GLY A 252 1.40 -5.95 6.88
C GLY A 252 0.89 -5.47 8.25
N GLU A 253 0.20 -4.34 8.28
CA GLU A 253 -0.42 -3.76 9.46
C GLU A 253 -1.48 -4.72 10.02
N LYS A 254 -1.59 -4.75 11.34
CA LYS A 254 -2.63 -5.51 12.04
C LYS A 254 -3.80 -4.55 12.33
N PRO A 255 -5.06 -4.96 12.11
CA PRO A 255 -6.19 -4.11 12.44
C PRO A 255 -6.24 -3.90 13.96
N PHE A 256 -6.60 -2.69 14.38
CA PHE A 256 -6.76 -2.28 15.78
C PHE A 256 -5.48 -2.30 16.63
N THR A 257 -4.30 -2.15 16.00
CA THR A 257 -3.04 -1.90 16.73
C THR A 257 -2.74 -0.41 16.87
N THR A 258 -1.97 -0.06 17.91
CA THR A 258 -1.48 1.31 18.14
C THR A 258 -0.76 1.86 16.90
N GLY A 259 -1.10 3.10 16.50
CA GLY A 259 -0.53 3.77 15.32
C GLY A 259 -1.25 3.51 13.99
N VAL A 260 -2.22 2.58 13.93
CA VAL A 260 -3.03 2.36 12.72
C VAL A 260 -4.35 3.14 12.83
N PRO A 261 -4.70 4.03 11.88
CA PRO A 261 -5.96 4.77 11.91
C PRO A 261 -7.18 3.84 11.99
N LEU A 262 -8.23 4.27 12.69
CA LEU A 262 -9.45 3.47 12.90
C LEU A 262 -10.08 3.04 11.56
N TRP A 263 -10.18 3.96 10.59
CA TRP A 263 -10.73 3.65 9.27
C TRP A 263 -9.92 2.59 8.52
N THR A 264 -8.59 2.67 8.58
CA THR A 264 -7.69 1.66 8.01
C THR A 264 -7.93 0.30 8.68
N SER A 265 -8.05 0.28 10.01
CA SER A 265 -8.33 -0.94 10.77
C SER A 265 -9.66 -1.59 10.40
N ILE A 266 -10.74 -0.80 10.31
CA ILE A 266 -12.07 -1.29 9.90
C ILE A 266 -12.01 -1.86 8.49
N ARG A 267 -11.43 -1.13 7.53
CA ARG A 267 -11.27 -1.60 6.15
C ARG A 267 -10.50 -2.93 6.08
N LEU A 268 -9.36 -3.02 6.77
CA LEU A 268 -8.53 -4.23 6.79
C LEU A 268 -9.25 -5.42 7.42
N ALA A 269 -10.00 -5.20 8.50
CA ALA A 269 -10.81 -6.21 9.16
C ALA A 269 -11.94 -6.70 8.23
N THR A 270 -12.72 -5.78 7.65
CA THR A 270 -13.83 -6.11 6.74
C THR A 270 -13.36 -6.93 5.54
N VAL A 271 -12.35 -6.46 4.81
CA VAL A 271 -11.83 -7.17 3.63
C VAL A 271 -11.28 -8.55 4.01
N SER A 272 -10.58 -8.66 5.15
CA SER A 272 -10.06 -9.94 5.64
C SER A 272 -11.19 -10.91 6.02
N THR A 273 -12.24 -10.42 6.69
CA THR A 273 -13.40 -11.23 7.06
C THR A 273 -14.15 -11.71 5.83
N CYS A 274 -14.43 -10.82 4.86
CA CYS A 274 -15.06 -11.20 3.58
C CYS A 274 -14.22 -12.23 2.82
N PHE A 275 -12.89 -12.08 2.79
CA PHE A 275 -11.99 -13.08 2.21
C PHE A 275 -12.20 -14.46 2.85
N TYR A 276 -12.17 -14.58 4.18
CA TYR A 276 -12.31 -15.89 4.82
C TYR A 276 -13.73 -16.46 4.64
N ILE A 277 -14.77 -15.66 4.82
CA ILE A 277 -16.16 -16.11 4.63
C ILE A 277 -16.32 -16.68 3.21
N THR A 278 -15.93 -15.90 2.20
CA THR A 278 -16.03 -16.36 0.80
C THR A 278 -15.12 -17.56 0.52
N TRP A 279 -13.94 -17.64 1.13
CA TRP A 279 -13.04 -18.80 0.98
C TRP A 279 -13.70 -20.08 1.45
N PHE A 280 -14.20 -20.10 2.69
CA PHE A 280 -14.84 -21.27 3.27
C PHE A 280 -16.13 -21.64 2.54
N VAL A 281 -17.03 -20.66 2.32
CA VAL A 281 -18.32 -20.91 1.66
C VAL A 281 -18.11 -21.40 0.24
N ILE A 282 -17.33 -20.70 -0.58
CA ILE A 282 -17.22 -21.01 -2.01
C ILE A 282 -16.32 -22.22 -2.24
N ARG A 283 -15.08 -22.20 -1.73
CA ARG A 283 -14.08 -23.22 -2.09
C ARG A 283 -14.31 -24.54 -1.39
N LEU A 284 -14.81 -24.52 -0.15
CA LEU A 284 -15.00 -25.74 0.66
C LEU A 284 -16.45 -26.20 0.71
N GLY A 285 -17.43 -25.32 0.52
CA GLY A 285 -18.84 -25.68 0.44
C GLY A 285 -19.33 -25.83 -1.00
N VAL A 286 -19.40 -24.72 -1.74
CA VAL A 286 -20.04 -24.66 -3.06
C VAL A 286 -19.34 -25.54 -4.08
N TYR A 287 -18.01 -25.54 -4.15
CA TYR A 287 -17.27 -26.30 -5.17
C TYR A 287 -17.44 -27.82 -5.09
N PRO A 288 -17.29 -28.47 -3.92
CA PRO A 288 -17.61 -29.89 -3.77
C PRO A 288 -19.08 -30.21 -4.07
N TRP A 289 -20.01 -29.35 -3.67
CA TRP A 289 -21.42 -29.51 -4.01
C TRP A 289 -21.67 -29.42 -5.53
N LEU A 290 -21.03 -28.45 -6.21
CA LEU A 290 -21.11 -28.30 -7.66
C LEU A 290 -20.62 -29.55 -8.39
N LEU A 291 -19.59 -30.24 -7.90
CA LEU A 291 -19.13 -31.49 -8.51
C LEU A 291 -20.26 -32.54 -8.57
N ILE A 292 -21.07 -32.66 -7.53
CA ILE A 292 -22.22 -33.58 -7.50
C ILE A 292 -23.22 -33.17 -8.59
N VAL A 293 -23.60 -31.89 -8.64
CA VAL A 293 -24.56 -31.35 -9.61
C VAL A 293 -24.06 -31.55 -11.06
N ILE A 294 -22.78 -31.26 -11.30
CA ILE A 294 -22.12 -31.41 -12.61
C ILE A 294 -22.09 -32.88 -13.03
N THR A 295 -21.75 -33.78 -12.10
CA THR A 295 -21.68 -35.22 -12.38
C THR A 295 -23.06 -35.78 -12.74
N VAL A 296 -24.11 -35.36 -12.02
CA VAL A 296 -25.50 -35.72 -12.35
C VAL A 296 -25.88 -35.21 -13.74
N ASN A 297 -25.53 -33.96 -14.07
CA ASN A 297 -25.82 -33.39 -15.39
C ASN A 297 -25.10 -34.15 -16.53
N TRP A 298 -23.81 -34.43 -16.35
CA TRP A 298 -23.03 -35.25 -17.28
C TRP A 298 -23.61 -36.66 -17.43
N TYR A 299 -24.01 -37.31 -16.33
CA TYR A 299 -24.62 -38.64 -16.37
C TYR A 299 -25.94 -38.63 -17.15
N ASN A 300 -26.83 -37.68 -16.89
CA ASN A 300 -28.09 -37.54 -17.61
C ASN A 300 -27.88 -37.33 -19.10
N GLU A 301 -26.91 -36.49 -19.48
CA GLU A 301 -26.53 -36.28 -20.88
C GLU A 301 -25.95 -37.56 -21.49
N SER A 302 -25.15 -38.31 -20.73
CA SER A 302 -24.56 -39.58 -21.16
C SER A 302 -25.63 -40.63 -21.48
N VAL A 303 -26.67 -40.71 -20.63
CA VAL A 303 -27.84 -41.57 -20.87
C VAL A 303 -28.59 -41.11 -22.12
N ARG A 304 -28.79 -39.80 -22.29
CA ARG A 304 -29.51 -39.22 -23.44
C ARG A 304 -28.82 -39.51 -24.78
N VAL A 305 -27.49 -39.41 -24.83
CA VAL A 305 -26.69 -39.61 -26.06
C VAL A 305 -26.25 -41.06 -26.26
N GLY A 306 -26.47 -41.94 -25.28
CA GLY A 306 -26.07 -43.35 -25.32
C GLY A 306 -24.57 -43.60 -25.17
N THR A 307 -23.78 -42.60 -24.74
CA THR A 307 -22.33 -42.75 -24.50
C THR A 307 -21.83 -41.81 -23.40
N PRO A 308 -20.92 -42.27 -22.51
CA PRO A 308 -20.30 -41.40 -21.50
C PRO A 308 -19.33 -40.38 -22.11
N LEU A 309 -18.88 -40.60 -23.36
CA LEU A 309 -17.94 -39.74 -24.08
C LEU A 309 -18.66 -38.62 -24.82
N ASN A 310 -19.35 -37.76 -24.08
CA ASN A 310 -19.93 -36.51 -24.60
C ASN A 310 -19.12 -35.31 -24.10
N ILE A 311 -19.38 -34.12 -24.67
CA ILE A 311 -18.65 -32.89 -24.35
C ILE A 311 -18.67 -32.53 -22.86
N LEU A 312 -19.72 -32.91 -22.12
CA LEU A 312 -19.84 -32.61 -20.69
C LEU A 312 -18.91 -33.46 -19.83
N VAL A 313 -18.28 -34.53 -20.34
CA VAL A 313 -17.30 -35.33 -19.57
C VAL A 313 -16.11 -34.50 -19.10
N VAL A 314 -15.79 -33.43 -19.83
CA VAL A 314 -14.73 -32.48 -19.46
C VAL A 314 -15.06 -31.76 -18.16
N THR A 315 -16.35 -31.51 -17.88
CA THR A 315 -16.78 -30.70 -16.75
C THR A 315 -16.50 -31.34 -15.37
N PRO A 316 -16.86 -32.60 -15.05
CA PRO A 316 -16.50 -33.20 -13.76
C PRO A 316 -14.98 -33.38 -13.63
N VAL A 317 -14.27 -33.69 -14.71
CA VAL A 317 -12.80 -33.83 -14.70
C VAL A 317 -12.14 -32.51 -14.30
N MET A 318 -12.51 -31.40 -14.96
CA MET A 318 -12.00 -30.08 -14.63
C MET A 318 -12.40 -29.67 -13.21
N GLN A 319 -13.63 -29.94 -12.78
CA GLN A 319 -14.10 -29.63 -11.44
C GLN A 319 -13.29 -30.36 -10.35
N CYS A 320 -12.96 -31.64 -10.55
CA CYS A 320 -12.07 -32.39 -9.66
C CYS A 320 -10.69 -31.74 -9.54
N ILE A 321 -10.11 -31.27 -10.64
CA ILE A 321 -8.83 -30.55 -10.64
C ILE A 321 -8.93 -29.26 -9.82
N PHE A 322 -9.99 -28.47 -10.00
CA PHE A 322 -10.16 -27.23 -9.24
C PHE A 322 -10.42 -27.48 -7.75
N ILE A 323 -11.17 -28.52 -7.39
CA ILE A 323 -11.34 -28.92 -5.98
C ILE A 323 -10.00 -29.32 -5.37
N PHE A 324 -9.18 -30.10 -6.09
CA PHE A 324 -7.83 -30.45 -5.62
C PHE A 324 -6.97 -29.20 -5.39
N LEU A 325 -6.97 -28.24 -6.31
CA LEU A 325 -6.25 -26.97 -6.15
C LEU A 325 -6.77 -26.16 -4.96
N ASN A 326 -8.10 -26.12 -4.74
CA ASN A 326 -8.71 -25.47 -3.59
C ASN A 326 -8.28 -26.11 -2.26
N VAL A 327 -8.23 -27.43 -2.19
CA VAL A 327 -7.73 -28.16 -1.00
C VAL A 327 -6.25 -27.83 -0.76
N LYS A 328 -5.42 -27.90 -1.81
CA LYS A 328 -3.99 -27.54 -1.73
C LYS A 328 -3.81 -26.13 -1.18
N TRP A 329 -4.48 -25.13 -1.76
CA TRP A 329 -4.34 -23.75 -1.32
C TRP A 329 -4.90 -23.52 0.09
N THR A 330 -5.92 -24.27 0.50
CA THR A 330 -6.44 -24.24 1.87
C THR A 330 -5.41 -24.76 2.86
N ILE A 331 -4.73 -25.87 2.54
CA ILE A 331 -3.63 -26.40 3.35
C ILE A 331 -2.48 -25.37 3.42
N ASP A 332 -2.12 -24.74 2.31
CA ASP A 332 -1.09 -23.70 2.28
C ASP A 332 -1.48 -22.49 3.16
N LEU A 333 -2.76 -22.08 3.13
CA LEU A 333 -3.33 -21.04 3.99
C LEU A 333 -3.24 -21.38 5.47
N LEU A 334 -3.69 -22.57 5.86
CA LEU A 334 -3.61 -23.03 7.25
C LEU A 334 -2.15 -23.13 7.73
N ARG A 335 -1.28 -23.72 6.92
CA ARG A 335 0.17 -23.82 7.24
C ARG A 335 0.83 -22.46 7.39
N SER A 336 0.42 -21.46 6.61
CA SER A 336 0.95 -20.09 6.72
C SER A 336 0.59 -19.42 8.05
N LYS A 337 -0.56 -19.79 8.64
CA LYS A 337 -1.03 -19.28 9.93
C LYS A 337 -0.44 -20.05 11.10
N LEU A 338 -0.38 -21.37 11.02
CA LEU A 338 0.15 -22.23 12.08
C LEU A 338 1.65 -22.04 12.33
N LYS A 339 2.44 -21.72 11.30
CA LYS A 339 3.88 -21.55 11.45
C LYS A 339 4.29 -20.31 12.27
N GLY A 340 3.36 -19.43 12.67
CA GLY A 340 3.67 -18.23 13.45
C GLY A 340 4.70 -17.28 12.82
N ARG A 341 5.05 -17.51 11.55
CA ARG A 341 6.17 -16.85 10.87
C ARG A 341 5.75 -15.47 10.40
N GLY A 342 5.84 -14.49 11.30
CA GLY A 342 5.89 -13.06 10.99
C GLY A 342 4.72 -12.52 10.13
N PRO A 343 4.83 -11.30 9.58
CA PRO A 343 3.82 -10.75 8.68
C PRO A 343 3.57 -11.70 7.51
N SER A 344 2.30 -12.05 7.28
CA SER A 344 1.95 -13.08 6.30
C SER A 344 2.43 -12.66 4.91
N LYS A 345 3.30 -13.47 4.29
CA LYS A 345 3.91 -13.21 2.97
C LYS A 345 2.94 -13.22 1.78
N GLY A 346 1.66 -12.88 1.97
CA GLY A 346 0.61 -12.84 0.97
C GLY A 346 0.47 -14.17 0.24
N LEU A 347 -0.42 -15.04 0.71
CA LEU A 347 -0.93 -16.10 -0.17
C LEU A 347 -1.76 -15.48 -1.28
#